data_AF-A0A0S8GPU2-F1
#
_entry.id   AF-A0A0S8GPU2-F1
#
_cell.length_a   1.000
_cell.length_b   1.000
_cell.length_c   1.000
_cell.angle_alpha   90.00
_cell.angle_beta   90.00
_cell.angle_gamma   90.00
#
_symmetry.space_group_name_H-M   'P 1'
#
loop_
_entity.id
_entity.type
_entity.pdbx_description
1 polymer ?
#
loop_
_entity_poly.entity_id
_entity_poly.type
_entity_poly.pdbx_seq_one_letter_code
_entity_poly.pdbx_strand_id
1 'polypeptide(L)'
;VNIFLYRQIPPDIGYPLAKFVAGKSRAQADKREASYLDDYKNFAYKKIRQGFDAVILAHTHVPILENFGHSSNSSPRGGIYLNIGDWFKHFTYGKLMEGKFYLEKFA
;
A
#
# COMPACT_ATOMS: atom_id res chain seq x y z
N VAL A 1 -6.64 -24.32 -17.77
CA VAL A 1 -7.40 -25.44 -17.14
C VAL A 1 -8.44 -24.95 -16.12
N ASN A 2 -8.10 -24.06 -15.18
CA ASN A 2 -9.00 -23.58 -14.11
C ASN A 2 -10.30 -22.91 -14.62
N ILE A 3 -10.22 -22.01 -15.61
CA ILE A 3 -11.40 -21.29 -16.11
C ILE A 3 -12.39 -22.17 -16.88
N PHE A 4 -11.91 -23.23 -17.56
CA PHE A 4 -12.76 -24.12 -18.36
C PHE A 4 -13.68 -24.96 -17.46
N LEU A 5 -13.13 -25.50 -16.36
CA LEU A 5 -13.87 -26.28 -15.37
C LEU A 5 -14.87 -25.42 -14.60
N TYR A 6 -14.48 -24.21 -14.20
CA TYR A 6 -15.38 -23.28 -13.50
C TYR A 6 -16.59 -22.89 -14.36
N ARG A 7 -16.42 -22.74 -15.68
CA ARG A 7 -17.52 -22.43 -16.62
C ARG A 7 -18.56 -23.56 -16.75
N GLN A 8 -18.24 -24.78 -16.36
CA GLN A 8 -19.21 -25.89 -16.36
C GLN A 8 -20.13 -25.88 -15.14
N ILE A 9 -19.82 -25.06 -14.12
CA ILE A 9 -20.63 -24.97 -12.91
C ILE A 9 -21.85 -24.08 -13.18
N PRO A 10 -23.09 -24.53 -12.88
CA PRO A 10 -24.28 -23.70 -12.99
C PRO A 10 -24.13 -22.38 -12.20
N PRO A 11 -24.60 -21.24 -12.73
CA PRO A 11 -24.37 -19.93 -12.12
C PRO A 11 -24.90 -19.81 -10.69
N ASP A 12 -26.01 -20.48 -10.38
CA ASP A 12 -26.61 -20.52 -9.03
C ASP A 12 -25.69 -21.12 -7.96
N ILE A 13 -24.75 -21.98 -8.37
CA ILE A 13 -23.74 -22.62 -7.49
C ILE A 13 -22.38 -21.93 -7.64
N GLY A 14 -22.01 -21.59 -8.88
CA GLY A 14 -20.73 -20.98 -9.21
C GLY A 14 -20.56 -19.60 -8.59
N TYR A 15 -21.63 -18.79 -8.55
CA TYR A 15 -21.57 -17.43 -8.01
C TYR A 15 -21.37 -17.41 -6.48
N PRO A 16 -22.16 -18.14 -5.66
CA PRO A 16 -21.90 -18.25 -4.22
C PRO A 16 -20.50 -18.78 -3.90
N LEU A 17 -20.04 -19.80 -4.64
CA LEU A 17 -18.70 -20.36 -4.47
C LEU A 17 -17.61 -19.33 -4.75
N ALA A 18 -17.70 -18.60 -5.86
CA ALA A 18 -16.74 -17.54 -6.19
C ALA A 18 -16.77 -16.42 -5.14
N LYS A 19 -17.95 -16.01 -4.68
CA LYS A 19 -18.09 -14.99 -3.63
C LYS A 19 -17.43 -15.44 -2.33
N PHE A 20 -17.63 -16.70 -1.93
CA PHE A 20 -17.02 -17.27 -0.73
C PHE A 20 -15.50 -17.34 -0.82
N VAL A 21 -14.96 -17.87 -1.93
CA VAL A 21 -13.51 -17.98 -2.15
C VAL A 21 -12.87 -16.60 -2.23
N ALA A 22 -13.48 -15.67 -2.96
CA ALA A 22 -12.99 -14.29 -3.04
C ALA A 22 -13.04 -13.58 -1.68
N GLY A 23 -14.08 -13.82 -0.87
CA GLY A 23 -14.16 -13.33 0.51
C GLY A 23 -13.01 -13.83 1.38
N LYS A 24 -12.73 -15.14 1.36
CA LYS A 24 -11.59 -15.73 2.09
C LYS A 24 -10.24 -15.21 1.60
N SER A 25 -10.06 -15.06 0.29
CA SER A 25 -8.83 -14.50 -0.29
C SER A 25 -8.58 -13.08 0.19
N ARG A 26 -9.62 -12.23 0.24
CA ARG A 26 -9.53 -10.85 0.73
C ARG A 26 -9.16 -10.81 2.22
N ALA A 27 -9.86 -11.56 3.07
CA ALA A 27 -9.55 -11.62 4.50
C ALA A 27 -8.10 -12.10 4.79
N GLN A 28 -7.56 -12.99 3.95
CA GLN A 28 -6.16 -13.40 4.05
C GLN A 28 -5.18 -12.33 3.53
N ALA A 29 -5.56 -11.59 2.49
CA ALA A 29 -4.77 -10.48 1.96
C ALA A 29 -4.68 -9.34 2.99
N ASP A 30 -5.79 -8.97 3.62
CA ASP A 30 -5.85 -7.92 4.66
C ASP A 30 -4.90 -8.25 5.84
N LYS A 31 -4.80 -9.53 6.24
CA LYS A 31 -3.85 -9.95 7.29
C LYS A 31 -2.39 -9.84 6.87
N ARG A 32 -2.08 -10.03 5.59
CA ARG A 32 -0.72 -9.88 5.06
C ARG A 32 -0.36 -8.40 4.86
N GLU A 33 -1.34 -7.56 4.55
CA GLU A 33 -1.16 -6.12 4.35
C GLU A 33 -0.51 -5.43 5.56
N ALA A 34 -0.89 -5.82 6.78
CA ALA A 34 -0.26 -5.34 8.01
C ALA A 34 1.24 -5.66 8.09
N SER A 35 1.66 -6.84 7.61
CA SER A 35 3.07 -7.23 7.59
C SER A 35 3.89 -6.42 6.58
N TYR A 36 3.28 -5.97 5.48
CA TYR A 36 3.99 -5.22 4.44
C TYR A 36 4.32 -3.78 4.85
N LEU A 37 3.58 -3.19 5.80
CA LEU A 37 3.83 -1.80 6.23
C LEU A 37 5.23 -1.63 6.81
N ASP A 38 5.67 -2.56 7.66
CA ASP A 38 7.01 -2.54 8.24
C ASP A 38 8.09 -2.77 7.18
N ASP A 39 7.87 -3.71 6.26
CA ASP A 39 8.78 -3.97 5.14
C ASP A 39 8.95 -2.74 4.23
N TYR A 40 7.85 -2.03 3.96
CA TYR A 40 7.83 -0.84 3.13
C TYR A 40 8.53 0.33 3.80
N LYS A 41 8.26 0.53 5.09
CA LYS A 41 8.96 1.52 5.91
C LYS A 41 10.47 1.25 5.96
N ASN A 42 10.86 -0.01 6.16
CA ASN A 42 12.26 -0.43 6.15
C ASN A 42 12.93 -0.24 4.78
N PHE A 43 12.21 -0.52 3.69
CA PHE A 43 12.70 -0.26 2.34
C PHE A 43 12.92 1.24 2.09
N ALA A 44 11.93 2.07 2.44
CA ALA A 44 12.02 3.52 2.32
C ALA A 44 13.20 4.07 3.13
N TYR A 45 13.36 3.60 4.36
CA TYR A 45 14.50 3.98 5.20
C TYR A 45 15.85 3.64 4.57
N LYS A 46 16.01 2.42 4.01
CA LYS A 46 17.23 2.01 3.31
C LYS A 46 17.51 2.90 2.10
N LYS A 47 16.47 3.26 1.34
CA LYS A 47 16.60 4.16 0.19
C LYS A 47 16.98 5.58 0.62
N ILE A 48 16.36 6.13 1.66
CA ILE A 48 16.73 7.45 2.17
C ILE A 48 18.20 7.47 2.61
N ARG A 49 18.69 6.41 3.28
CA ARG A 49 20.11 6.26 3.63
C ARG A 49 21.05 6.15 2.43
N GLN A 50 20.56 5.75 1.26
CA GLN A 50 21.33 5.75 0.01
C GLN A 50 21.42 7.15 -0.64
N GLY A 51 20.79 8.17 -0.03
CA GLY A 51 20.86 9.57 -0.48
C GLY A 51 19.62 10.05 -1.24
N PHE A 52 18.52 9.29 -1.21
CA PHE A 52 17.25 9.73 -1.79
C PHE A 52 16.53 10.69 -0.83
N ASP A 53 16.07 11.84 -1.33
CA ASP A 53 15.37 12.84 -0.51
C ASP A 53 13.94 12.40 -0.15
N ALA A 54 13.31 11.60 -1.00
CA ALA A 54 11.97 11.06 -0.76
C ALA A 54 11.79 9.67 -1.38
N VAL A 55 10.93 8.86 -0.76
CA VAL A 55 10.52 7.54 -1.24
C VAL A 55 9.00 7.45 -1.20
N ILE A 56 8.41 7.12 -2.35
CA ILE A 56 6.96 7.00 -2.49
C ILE A 56 6.64 5.53 -2.77
N LEU A 57 5.78 4.94 -1.93
CA LEU A 57 5.26 3.59 -2.08
C LEU A 57 3.73 3.60 -2.13
N ALA A 58 3.14 2.46 -2.49
CA ALA A 58 1.72 2.28 -2.69
C ALA A 58 1.31 0.86 -2.27
N HIS A 59 0.33 0.25 -2.93
CA HIS A 59 -0.05 -1.16 -2.82
C HIS A 59 -0.68 -1.62 -1.50
N THR A 60 -0.29 -1.06 -0.36
CA THR A 60 -0.86 -1.45 0.95
C THR A 60 -2.15 -0.71 1.29
N HIS A 61 -2.64 0.18 0.41
CA HIS A 61 -3.85 0.98 0.61
C HIS A 61 -3.90 1.81 1.91
N VAL A 62 -2.81 1.88 2.69
CA VAL A 62 -2.73 2.60 3.96
C VAL A 62 -2.01 3.92 3.74
N PRO A 63 -2.70 5.06 3.90
CA PRO A 63 -2.08 6.37 3.76
C PRO A 63 -1.09 6.63 4.90
N ILE A 64 0.19 6.84 4.57
CA ILE A 64 1.25 7.19 5.53
C ILE A 64 2.10 8.32 4.96
N LEU A 65 2.37 9.35 5.75
CA LEU A 65 3.37 10.37 5.45
C LEU A 65 4.27 10.51 6.69
N GLU A 66 5.54 10.16 6.55
CA GLU A 66 6.52 10.20 7.62
C GLU A 66 7.78 10.97 7.19
N ASN A 67 8.29 11.82 8.08
CA ASN A 67 9.58 12.47 7.93
C ASN A 67 10.63 11.71 8.73
N PHE A 68 11.63 11.17 8.05
CA PHE A 68 12.82 10.62 8.69
C PHE A 68 13.78 11.77 9.01
N GLY A 69 13.84 12.14 10.29
CA GLY A 69 14.71 13.21 10.78
C GLY A 69 16.21 12.87 10.69
N HIS A 70 17.04 13.86 10.99
CA HIS A 70 18.49 13.70 11.06
C HIS A 70 18.88 13.01 12.37
N SER A 71 19.22 11.73 12.29
CA SER A 71 19.80 10.93 13.38
C SER A 71 21.11 10.28 12.92
N SER A 72 21.98 9.94 13.87
CA SER A 72 23.28 9.27 13.64
C SER A 72 23.17 7.96 12.84
N ASN A 73 21.98 7.34 12.85
CA ASN A 73 21.70 6.11 12.12
C ASN A 73 21.00 6.32 10.75
N SER A 74 20.72 7.57 10.36
CA SER A 74 19.92 7.95 9.18
C SER A 74 20.70 8.87 8.23
N SER A 75 20.11 9.22 7.08
CA SER A 75 20.75 10.11 6.08
C SER A 75 21.13 11.47 6.71
N PRO A 76 22.31 12.05 6.40
CA PRO A 76 22.74 13.36 6.91
C PRO A 76 21.80 14.52 6.58
N ARG A 77 20.87 14.32 5.62
CA ARG A 77 19.87 15.31 5.16
C ARG A 77 18.43 14.97 5.58
N GLY A 78 18.22 13.87 6.31
CA GLY A 78 16.89 13.30 6.50
C GLY A 78 16.28 12.79 5.19
N GLY A 79 14.97 12.51 5.20
CA GLY A 79 14.20 12.19 3.99
C GLY A 79 12.73 11.93 4.27
N ILE A 80 11.91 11.85 3.22
CA ILE A 80 10.45 11.71 3.33
C ILE A 80 10.02 10.32 2.86
N TYR A 81 9.12 9.69 3.60
CA TYR A 81 8.39 8.51 3.14
C TYR A 81 6.91 8.81 3.01
N LEU A 82 6.39 8.56 1.81
CA LEU A 82 4.98 8.69 1.48
C LEU A 82 4.47 7.34 0.99
N ASN A 83 3.53 6.75 1.73
CA ASN A 83 2.72 5.64 1.26
C ASN A 83 1.35 6.16 0.88
N ILE A 84 0.98 6.04 -0.40
CA ILE A 84 -0.35 6.45 -0.83
C ILE A 84 -1.40 5.45 -0.34
N GLY A 85 -2.56 5.98 0.05
CA GLY A 85 -3.70 5.15 0.43
C GLY A 85 -4.47 4.68 -0.80
N ASP A 86 -5.79 4.81 -0.75
CA ASP A 86 -6.68 4.32 -1.79
C ASP A 86 -7.85 5.27 -2.03
N TRP A 87 -8.62 4.99 -3.09
CA TRP A 87 -9.77 5.78 -3.52
C TRP A 87 -11.13 5.17 -3.16
N PHE A 88 -11.17 4.17 -2.27
CA PHE A 88 -12.39 3.42 -1.96
C PHE A 88 -12.76 3.39 -0.48
N LYS A 89 -11.75 3.35 0.40
CA LYS A 89 -11.85 3.38 1.86
C LYS A 89 -11.30 4.68 2.42
N HIS A 90 -10.07 5.06 2.05
CA HIS A 90 -9.42 6.24 2.64
C HIS A 90 -9.68 7.51 1.84
N PHE A 91 -9.94 7.39 0.54
CA PHE A 91 -10.10 8.51 -0.41
C PHE A 91 -8.91 9.47 -0.37
N THR A 92 -7.69 8.95 -0.35
CA THR A 92 -6.46 9.77 -0.19
C THR A 92 -5.61 9.79 -1.43
N TYR A 93 -4.81 10.84 -1.56
CA TYR A 93 -3.83 11.01 -2.62
C TYR A 93 -2.58 11.75 -2.11
N GLY A 94 -1.44 11.42 -2.69
CA GLY A 94 -0.19 12.14 -2.46
C GLY A 94 -0.13 13.39 -3.34
N LYS A 95 0.32 14.51 -2.79
CA LYS A 95 0.47 15.78 -3.49
C LYS A 95 1.85 16.35 -3.21
N LEU A 96 2.55 16.78 -4.26
CA LEU A 96 3.84 17.45 -4.16
C LEU A 96 3.65 18.89 -4.66
N MET A 97 3.84 19.87 -3.78
CA MET A 97 3.80 21.29 -4.11
C MET A 97 5.00 22.00 -3.49
N GLU A 98 5.69 22.81 -4.28
CA GLU A 98 6.83 23.63 -3.81
C GLU A 98 7.88 22.81 -3.04
N GLY A 99 8.15 21.58 -3.47
CA GLY A 99 9.10 20.68 -2.82
C GLY A 99 8.62 20.04 -1.51
N LYS A 100 7.35 20.24 -1.13
CA LYS A 100 6.74 19.64 0.07
C LYS A 100 5.72 18.56 -0.31
N PHE A 101 5.80 17.43 0.38
CA PHE A 101 4.83 16.35 0.24
C PHE A 101 3.66 16.53 1.21
N TYR A 102 2.47 16.26 0.71
CA TYR A 102 1.20 16.25 1.43
C TYR A 102 0.49 14.94 1.15
N LEU A 103 -0.24 14.45 2.14
CA LEU A 103 -1.15 13.33 1.99
C LEU A 103 -2.55 13.84 2.28
N GLU A 104 -3.28 14.14 1.21
CA GLU A 104 -4.58 14.81 1.26
C GLU A 104 -5.70 13.79 1.06
N LYS A 105 -6.89 14.13 1.56
CA LYS A 105 -8.12 13.37 1.33
C LYS A 105 -8.96 14.10 0.29
N PHE A 106 -9.49 13.38 -0.68
CA PHE A 106 -10.48 13.86 -1.62
C PHE A 106 -11.83 13.98 -0.89
N ALA A 107 -12.36 15.20 -0.84
CA ALA A 107 -13.65 15.54 -0.24
C ALA A 107 -14.50 16.30 -1.26
#